data_AF-A0A3D3XZ31-F1
#
_entry.id   AF-A0A3D3XZ31-F1
#
_cell.length_a   1.000
_cell.length_b   1.000
_cell.length_c   1.000
_cell.angle_alpha   90.00
_cell.angle_beta   90.00
_cell.angle_gamma   90.00
#
_symmetry.space_group_name_H-M   'P 1'
#
loop_
_entity.id
_entity.type
_entity.pdbx_description
1 polymer ?
#
loop_
_entity_poly.entity_id
_entity_poly.type
_entity_poly.pdbx_seq_one_letter_code
_entity_poly.pdbx_strand_id
1 'polypeptide(L)'
;MSVAPIPTHDFRFVGFIPARVGARKARLKQLLIDGSPILFFETARRLSSTLEALCQLEANERQIIVARELTKIHESLYFGSVEDVRNEIAMKDRVRGEIVCFLGGAAKAVATNVDSMLQILLAELAPTQAARLAAKITGETRARAYSRALVLANEG
;
A
#
# COMPACT_ATOMS: atom_id res chain seq x y z
N MET A 1 -13.22 -8.04 -12.47
CA MET A 1 -12.24 -8.73 -11.59
C MET A 1 -12.86 -8.84 -10.21
N SER A 2 -13.24 -10.04 -9.74
CA SER A 2 -14.00 -10.25 -8.50
C SER A 2 -13.26 -11.16 -7.49
N VAL A 3 -11.92 -11.07 -7.44
CA VAL A 3 -11.08 -11.96 -6.58
C VAL A 3 -10.07 -11.17 -5.73
N ALA A 4 -10.06 -9.83 -5.78
CA ALA A 4 -9.10 -9.03 -5.04
C ALA A 4 -9.73 -8.40 -3.77
N PRO A 5 -9.26 -8.74 -2.56
CA PRO A 5 -9.69 -8.06 -1.31
C PRO A 5 -9.07 -6.65 -1.14
N ILE A 6 -8.34 -6.15 -2.14
CA ILE A 6 -7.72 -4.82 -2.12
C ILE A 6 -8.67 -3.83 -2.83
N PRO A 7 -8.89 -2.61 -2.31
CA PRO A 7 -9.65 -1.58 -3.02
C PRO A 7 -9.07 -1.36 -4.43
N THR A 8 -9.88 -1.59 -5.46
CA THR A 8 -9.44 -1.61 -6.88
C THR A 8 -9.94 -0.41 -7.69
N HIS A 9 -10.53 0.60 -7.04
CA HIS A 9 -11.20 1.70 -7.76
C HIS A 9 -10.24 2.57 -8.57
N ASP A 10 -8.97 2.73 -8.14
CA ASP A 10 -7.92 3.43 -8.89
C ASP A 10 -6.59 2.69 -8.77
N PHE A 11 -6.01 2.25 -9.90
CA PHE A 11 -4.67 1.66 -9.96
C PHE A 11 -3.95 2.01 -11.26
N ARG A 12 -2.62 1.96 -11.24
CA ARG A 12 -1.79 2.15 -12.42
C ARG A 12 -1.37 0.80 -13.01
N PHE A 13 -1.70 0.55 -14.27
CA PHE A 13 -1.12 -0.55 -15.02
C PHE A 13 0.28 -0.19 -15.52
N VAL A 14 1.28 -1.00 -15.17
CA VAL A 14 2.71 -0.72 -15.42
C VAL A 14 3.29 -1.64 -16.51
N GLY A 15 2.58 -2.71 -16.90
CA GLY A 15 3.14 -3.74 -17.77
C GLY A 15 4.27 -4.52 -17.08
N PHE A 16 5.35 -4.83 -17.79
CA PHE A 16 6.48 -5.57 -17.23
C PHE A 16 7.47 -4.65 -16.50
N ILE A 17 7.90 -5.07 -15.31
CA ILE A 17 9.03 -4.44 -14.61
C ILE A 17 10.34 -4.77 -15.35
N PRO A 18 11.30 -3.82 -15.45
CA PRO A 18 12.58 -4.05 -16.13
C PRO A 18 13.29 -5.33 -15.66
N ALA A 19 13.97 -6.03 -16.58
CA ALA A 19 14.66 -7.28 -16.24
C ALA A 19 15.96 -7.06 -15.44
N ARG A 20 16.72 -6.02 -15.79
CA ARG A 20 18.00 -5.71 -15.13
C ARG A 20 17.78 -5.26 -13.69
N VAL A 21 18.55 -5.80 -12.75
CA VAL A 21 18.39 -5.57 -11.30
C VAL A 21 18.38 -4.08 -10.94
N GLY A 22 19.36 -3.30 -11.43
CA GLY A 22 19.43 -1.86 -11.15
C GLY A 22 18.23 -1.08 -11.71
N ALA A 23 17.85 -1.34 -12.97
CA ALA A 23 16.71 -0.70 -13.61
C ALA A 23 15.37 -1.07 -12.94
N ARG A 24 15.24 -2.32 -12.49
CA ARG A 24 14.09 -2.81 -11.71
C ARG A 24 13.97 -2.08 -10.39
N LYS A 25 15.04 -2.02 -9.60
CA LYS A 25 15.05 -1.32 -8.31
C LYS A 25 14.72 0.16 -8.48
N ALA A 26 15.30 0.81 -9.48
CA ALA A 26 15.00 2.21 -9.79
C ALA A 26 13.53 2.43 -10.18
N ARG A 27 12.97 1.57 -11.05
CA ARG A 27 11.57 1.66 -11.48
C ARG A 27 10.62 1.40 -10.32
N LEU A 28 10.85 0.35 -9.54
CA LEU A 28 10.04 0.04 -8.35
C LEU A 28 10.09 1.18 -7.34
N LYS A 29 11.27 1.77 -7.09
CA LYS A 29 11.41 2.93 -6.19
C LYS A 29 10.54 4.11 -6.64
N GLN A 30 10.56 4.46 -7.94
CA GLN A 30 9.70 5.52 -8.48
C GLN A 30 8.20 5.23 -8.26
N LEU A 31 7.78 3.98 -8.49
CA LEU A 31 6.38 3.57 -8.32
C LEU A 31 5.95 3.57 -6.85
N LEU A 32 6.85 3.19 -5.93
CA LEU A 32 6.58 3.19 -4.50
C LEU A 32 6.43 4.61 -3.94
N ILE A 33 7.20 5.59 -4.46
CA ILE A 33 7.12 7.01 -4.10
C ILE A 33 5.78 7.62 -4.51
N ASP A 34 5.30 7.28 -5.71
CA ASP A 34 3.99 7.72 -6.20
C ASP A 34 2.84 7.26 -5.30
N GLY A 35 3.00 6.12 -4.64
CA GLY A 35 2.08 5.66 -3.59
C GLY A 35 0.75 5.11 -4.10
N SER A 36 0.45 5.20 -5.39
CA SER A 36 -0.75 4.57 -5.98
C SER A 36 -0.62 3.04 -6.01
N PRO A 37 -1.74 2.29 -5.93
CA PRO A 37 -1.74 0.87 -6.25
C PRO A 37 -1.24 0.62 -7.68
N ILE A 38 -0.49 -0.46 -7.89
CA ILE A 38 0.06 -0.81 -9.21
C ILE A 38 -0.26 -2.25 -9.61
N LEU A 39 -0.58 -2.46 -10.88
CA LEU A 39 -0.68 -3.78 -11.52
C LEU A 39 0.48 -3.95 -12.49
N PHE A 40 1.25 -5.04 -12.35
CA PHE A 40 2.38 -5.33 -13.21
C PHE A 40 2.49 -6.83 -13.52
N PHE A 41 3.13 -7.13 -14.63
CA PHE A 41 3.44 -8.50 -15.03
C PHE A 41 4.85 -8.89 -14.60
N GLU A 42 4.98 -10.16 -14.23
CA GLU A 42 6.25 -10.77 -13.88
C GLU A 42 6.34 -12.21 -14.39
N THR A 43 7.57 -12.70 -14.51
CA THR A 43 7.84 -14.10 -14.85
C THR A 43 8.16 -14.89 -13.59
N ALA A 44 7.79 -16.17 -13.52
CA ALA A 44 8.06 -16.97 -12.33
C ALA A 44 9.54 -17.01 -11.91
N ARG A 45 10.46 -17.00 -12.89
CA ARG A 45 11.91 -16.93 -12.65
C ARG A 45 12.36 -15.67 -11.93
N ARG A 46 11.66 -14.55 -12.15
CA ARG A 46 12.02 -13.23 -11.61
C ARG A 46 11.23 -12.84 -10.37
N LEU A 47 10.10 -13.49 -10.10
CA LEU A 47 9.19 -13.16 -9.01
C LEU A 47 9.92 -12.99 -7.67
N SER A 48 10.70 -13.98 -7.23
CA SER A 48 11.41 -13.91 -5.94
C SER A 48 12.34 -12.70 -5.85
N SER A 49 13.13 -12.45 -6.89
CA SER A 49 14.02 -11.27 -6.95
C SER A 49 13.26 -9.93 -7.02
N THR A 50 12.04 -9.91 -7.57
CA THR A 50 11.19 -8.73 -7.61
C THR A 50 10.57 -8.45 -6.23
N LEU A 51 10.11 -9.49 -5.53
CA LEU A 51 9.63 -9.39 -4.14
C LEU A 51 10.74 -8.98 -3.18
N GLU A 52 11.95 -9.54 -3.34
CA GLU A 52 13.12 -9.12 -2.59
C GLU A 52 13.46 -7.64 -2.82
N ALA A 53 13.40 -7.18 -4.08
CA ALA A 53 13.61 -5.77 -4.39
C ALA A 53 12.57 -4.86 -3.74
N LEU A 54 11.31 -5.29 -3.62
CA LEU A 54 10.27 -4.57 -2.88
C LEU A 54 10.58 -4.51 -1.38
N CYS A 55 11.01 -5.62 -0.77
CA CYS A 55 11.44 -5.65 0.64
C CYS A 55 12.62 -4.71 0.91
N GLN A 56 13.63 -4.70 0.02
CA GLN A 56 14.78 -3.79 0.10
C GLN A 56 14.41 -2.31 -0.08
N LEU A 57 13.20 -2.02 -0.56
CA LEU A 57 12.64 -0.68 -0.72
C LEU A 57 11.58 -0.38 0.36
N GLU A 58 11.63 -1.09 1.49
CA GLU A 58 10.78 -0.88 2.66
C GLU A 58 9.27 -1.10 2.39
N ALA A 59 8.93 -1.88 1.36
CA ALA A 59 7.53 -2.20 1.04
C ALA A 59 7.03 -3.51 1.70
N ASN A 60 7.71 -4.01 2.73
CA ASN A 60 7.45 -5.31 3.36
C ASN A 60 5.98 -5.50 3.75
N GLU A 61 5.39 -4.50 4.40
CA GLU A 61 4.01 -4.54 4.93
C GLU A 61 2.93 -4.24 3.87
N ARG A 62 3.31 -3.76 2.68
CA ARG A 62 2.32 -3.46 1.64
C ARG A 62 1.63 -4.76 1.21
N GLN A 63 0.32 -4.69 1.07
CA GLN A 63 -0.47 -5.83 0.60
C GLN A 63 -0.18 -6.08 -0.88
N ILE A 64 0.03 -7.33 -1.27
CA ILE A 64 0.23 -7.75 -2.64
C ILE A 64 -0.63 -8.98 -2.96
N ILE A 65 -1.19 -9.01 -4.16
CA ILE A 65 -1.76 -10.22 -4.77
C ILE A 65 -0.79 -10.68 -5.85
N VAL A 66 -0.47 -11.96 -5.86
CA VAL A 66 0.28 -12.63 -6.93
C VAL A 66 -0.63 -13.71 -7.51
N ALA A 67 -1.11 -13.49 -8.73
CA ALA A 67 -1.94 -14.44 -9.45
C ALA A 67 -1.14 -15.09 -10.57
N ARG A 68 -1.26 -16.42 -10.70
CA ARG A 68 -0.62 -17.21 -11.75
C ARG A 68 -1.60 -17.55 -12.87
N GLU A 69 -1.12 -17.58 -14.11
CA GLU A 69 -1.95 -17.72 -15.30
C GLU A 69 -2.95 -18.91 -15.31
N LEU A 70 -4.09 -18.59 -15.93
CA LEU A 70 -5.44 -19.10 -15.83
C LEU A 70 -5.76 -20.21 -16.86
N THR A 71 -4.95 -21.27 -16.92
CA THR A 71 -5.41 -22.53 -17.55
C THR A 71 -6.11 -23.36 -16.48
N LYS A 72 -7.33 -23.84 -16.79
CA LYS A 72 -8.44 -24.29 -15.91
C LYS A 72 -8.14 -25.28 -14.75
N ILE A 73 -6.90 -25.71 -14.53
CA ILE A 73 -6.56 -26.82 -13.63
C ILE A 73 -5.57 -26.42 -12.51
N HIS A 74 -4.82 -25.31 -12.63
CA HIS A 74 -3.78 -24.96 -11.64
C HIS A 74 -3.66 -23.46 -11.35
N GLU A 75 -4.80 -22.82 -11.03
CA GLU A 75 -4.82 -21.45 -10.51
C GLU A 75 -4.22 -21.42 -9.10
N SER A 76 -3.34 -20.46 -8.83
CA SER A 76 -2.80 -20.21 -7.50
C SER A 76 -2.76 -18.71 -7.29
N LEU A 77 -3.38 -18.27 -6.21
CA LEU A 77 -3.44 -16.88 -5.80
C LEU A 77 -2.78 -16.79 -4.43
N TYR A 78 -1.76 -15.93 -4.35
CA TYR A 78 -1.08 -15.60 -3.11
C TYR A 78 -1.51 -14.19 -2.72
N PHE A 79 -1.83 -14.02 -1.45
CA PHE A 79 -2.27 -12.73 -0.91
C PHE A 79 -1.72 -12.55 0.50
N GLY A 80 -1.25 -11.35 0.79
CA GLY A 80 -0.72 -10.97 2.10
C GLY A 80 0.22 -9.78 1.97
N SER A 81 1.05 -9.56 2.99
CA SER A 81 2.14 -8.60 2.88
C SER A 81 3.18 -9.07 1.83
N VAL A 82 3.96 -8.14 1.26
CA VAL A 82 5.05 -8.49 0.35
C VAL A 82 6.00 -9.49 1.00
N GLU A 83 6.29 -9.33 2.29
CA GLU A 83 7.15 -10.24 3.04
C GLU A 83 6.54 -11.64 3.19
N ASP A 84 5.27 -11.73 3.59
CA ASP A 84 4.59 -13.03 3.75
C ASP A 84 4.54 -13.79 2.43
N VAL A 85 4.14 -13.10 1.36
CA VAL A 85 4.04 -13.69 0.02
C VAL A 85 5.42 -14.11 -0.49
N ARG A 86 6.48 -13.31 -0.24
CA ARG A 86 7.87 -13.69 -0.56
C ARG A 86 8.26 -14.97 0.16
N ASN A 87 7.98 -15.06 1.46
CA ASN A 87 8.32 -16.22 2.28
C ASN A 87 7.55 -17.46 1.84
N GLU A 88 6.26 -17.34 1.54
CA GLU A 88 5.44 -18.45 1.05
C GLU A 88 5.93 -18.96 -0.31
N ILE A 89 6.28 -18.06 -1.24
CA ILE A 89 6.81 -18.43 -2.56
C ILE A 89 8.17 -19.13 -2.42
N ALA A 90 9.03 -18.69 -1.50
CA ALA A 90 10.33 -19.30 -1.27
C ALA A 90 10.24 -20.76 -0.79
N MET A 91 9.14 -21.13 -0.11
CA MET A 91 8.90 -22.51 0.35
C MET A 91 8.35 -23.44 -0.73
N LYS A 92 8.04 -22.95 -1.93
CA LYS A 92 7.44 -23.77 -3.02
C LYS A 92 8.46 -24.10 -4.11
N ASP A 93 8.48 -25.37 -4.51
CA ASP A 93 9.53 -25.93 -5.37
C ASP A 93 9.63 -25.35 -6.79
N ARG A 94 8.57 -24.72 -7.32
CA ARG A 94 8.59 -23.96 -8.58
C ARG A 94 7.27 -23.25 -8.84
N VAL A 95 7.29 -21.92 -8.83
CA VAL A 95 6.29 -21.14 -9.58
C VAL A 95 6.62 -21.27 -11.07
N ARG A 96 5.61 -21.41 -11.94
CA ARG A 96 5.78 -21.51 -13.40
C ARG A 96 4.76 -20.61 -14.11
N GLY A 97 5.10 -20.17 -15.33
CA GLY A 97 4.20 -19.39 -16.18
C GLY A 97 4.28 -17.88 -15.95
N GLU A 98 3.32 -17.18 -16.56
CA GLU A 98 3.14 -15.74 -16.42
C GLU A 98 2.42 -15.42 -15.10
N ILE A 99 2.82 -14.30 -14.50
CA ILE A 99 2.31 -13.84 -13.22
C ILE A 99 1.78 -12.42 -13.37
N VAL A 100 0.61 -12.21 -12.78
CA VAL A 100 0.05 -10.89 -12.55
C VAL A 100 0.22 -10.53 -11.09
N CYS A 101 0.90 -9.42 -10.82
CA CYS A 101 1.07 -8.88 -9.49
C CYS A 101 0.23 -7.62 -9.33
N PHE A 102 -0.51 -7.51 -8.24
CA PHE A 102 -1.20 -6.29 -7.84
C PHE A 102 -0.69 -5.86 -6.47
N LEU A 103 0.12 -4.79 -6.44
CA LEU A 103 0.67 -4.22 -5.22
C LEU A 103 -0.24 -3.07 -4.77
N GLY A 104 -0.70 -3.14 -3.53
CA GLY A 104 -1.49 -2.10 -2.90
C GLY A 104 -0.74 -0.76 -2.82
N GLY A 105 -1.51 0.32 -2.76
CA GLY A 105 -0.96 1.66 -2.55
C GLY A 105 -0.22 1.76 -1.21
N ALA A 106 0.48 2.87 -1.01
CA ALA A 106 0.99 3.20 0.31
C ALA A 106 -0.16 3.17 1.32
N ALA A 107 0.07 2.60 2.50
CA ALA A 107 -0.88 2.76 3.59
C ALA A 107 -1.12 4.27 3.75
N LYS A 108 -2.38 4.70 3.60
CA LYS A 108 -2.73 6.06 3.99
C LYS A 108 -2.35 6.15 5.46
N ALA A 109 -1.33 6.94 5.77
CA ALA A 109 -1.07 7.31 7.14
C ALA A 109 -2.39 7.88 7.66
N VAL A 110 -3.09 7.14 8.51
CA VAL A 110 -4.10 7.76 9.37
C VAL A 110 -3.31 8.82 10.10
N ALA A 111 -3.64 10.09 9.85
CA ALA A 111 -2.85 11.19 10.37
C ALA A 111 -2.68 11.00 11.89
N THR A 112 -1.48 10.57 12.30
CA THR A 112 -1.08 10.49 13.70
C THR A 112 -0.80 11.89 14.25
N ASN A 113 -0.61 12.88 13.37
CA ASN A 113 -0.56 14.27 13.73
C ASN A 113 -1.98 14.83 13.94
N VAL A 114 -2.22 15.32 15.16
CA VAL A 114 -3.45 16.01 15.56
C VAL A 114 -3.85 17.12 14.61
N ASP A 115 -2.91 17.90 14.09
CA ASP A 115 -3.23 19.07 13.28
C ASP A 115 -3.81 18.69 11.91
N SER A 116 -3.24 17.69 11.25
CA SER A 116 -3.74 17.19 9.98
C SER A 116 -5.11 16.52 10.15
N MET A 117 -5.33 15.83 11.27
CA MET A 117 -6.64 15.27 11.60
C MET A 117 -7.67 16.38 11.88
N LEU A 118 -7.28 17.44 12.60
CA LEU A 118 -8.14 18.58 12.90
C LEU A 118 -8.54 19.37 11.66
N GLN A 119 -7.64 19.59 10.70
CA GLN A 119 -7.94 20.27 9.44
C GLN A 119 -9.05 19.57 8.65
N ILE A 120 -9.04 18.23 8.63
CA ILE A 120 -10.09 17.44 7.97
C ILE A 120 -11.41 17.52 8.74
N LEU A 121 -11.36 17.39 10.07
CA LEU A 121 -12.56 17.37 10.90
C LEU A 121 -13.25 18.75 10.97
N LEU A 122 -12.49 19.84 10.97
CA LEU A 122 -13.00 21.21 11.02
C LEU A 122 -13.78 21.62 9.77
N ALA A 123 -13.61 20.92 8.65
CA ALA A 123 -14.41 21.16 7.44
C ALA A 123 -15.89 20.80 7.64
N GLU A 124 -16.19 19.85 8.54
CA GLU A 124 -17.53 19.28 8.70
C GLU A 124 -18.07 19.42 10.13
N LEU A 125 -17.23 19.77 11.11
CA LEU A 125 -17.57 19.74 12.54
C LEU A 125 -17.13 21.00 13.27
N ALA A 126 -17.85 21.34 14.34
CA ALA A 126 -17.44 22.40 15.26
C ALA A 126 -16.10 22.06 15.96
N PRO A 127 -15.26 23.06 16.30
CA PRO A 127 -13.93 22.85 16.89
C PRO A 127 -13.91 21.94 18.13
N THR A 128 -14.95 22.01 18.95
CA THR A 128 -15.10 21.17 20.16
C THR A 128 -15.28 19.69 19.82
N GLN A 129 -16.02 19.38 18.76
CA GLN A 129 -16.27 18.01 18.31
C GLN A 129 -15.05 17.46 17.55
N ALA A 130 -14.46 18.28 16.67
CA ALA A 130 -13.23 17.96 15.96
C ALA A 130 -12.08 17.62 16.94
N ALA A 131 -11.87 18.45 17.96
CA ALA A 131 -10.85 18.22 19.00
C ALA A 131 -11.08 16.95 19.82
N ARG A 132 -12.33 16.64 20.16
CA ARG A 132 -12.67 15.41 20.89
C ARG A 132 -12.36 14.16 20.07
N LEU A 133 -12.71 14.16 18.78
CA LEU A 133 -12.44 13.04 17.89
C LEU A 133 -10.95 12.91 17.58
N ALA A 134 -10.26 14.01 17.29
CA ALA A 134 -8.81 14.02 17.06
C ALA A 134 -8.04 13.47 18.27
N ALA A 135 -8.34 13.94 19.49
CA ALA A 135 -7.74 13.42 20.73
C ALA A 135 -7.95 11.92 20.91
N LYS A 136 -9.17 11.43 20.66
CA LYS A 136 -9.50 10.00 20.80
C LYS A 136 -8.77 9.12 19.79
N ILE A 137 -8.56 9.62 18.57
CA ILE A 137 -7.95 8.86 17.46
C ILE A 137 -6.42 8.90 17.55
N THR A 138 -5.84 10.03 17.96
CA THR A 138 -4.38 10.25 17.99
C THR A 138 -3.75 9.94 19.34
N GLY A 139 -4.55 9.80 20.41
CA GLY A 139 -4.06 9.62 21.77
C GLY A 139 -3.60 10.91 22.46
N GLU A 140 -3.75 12.06 21.82
CA GLU A 140 -3.41 13.36 22.39
C GLU A 140 -4.44 13.85 23.41
N THR A 141 -4.03 14.80 24.25
CA THR A 141 -4.95 15.36 25.24
C THR A 141 -6.02 16.22 24.58
N ARG A 142 -7.26 16.13 25.09
CA ARG A 142 -8.38 16.96 24.60
C ARG A 142 -8.09 18.46 24.70
N ALA A 143 -7.39 18.89 25.75
CA ALA A 143 -7.00 20.29 25.93
C ALA A 143 -6.04 20.77 24.83
N ARG A 144 -5.02 19.97 24.49
CA ARG A 144 -4.08 20.28 23.42
C ARG A 144 -4.76 20.26 22.05
N ALA A 145 -5.54 19.22 21.75
CA ALA A 145 -6.29 19.14 20.50
C ALA A 145 -7.27 20.31 20.32
N TYR A 146 -7.93 20.75 21.40
CA TYR A 146 -8.84 21.89 21.34
C TYR A 146 -8.09 23.21 21.11
N SER A 147 -6.96 23.41 21.79
CA SER A 147 -6.13 24.61 21.60
C SER A 147 -5.63 24.69 20.15
N ARG A 148 -5.20 23.57 19.57
CA ARG A 148 -4.82 23.50 18.14
C ARG A 148 -6.00 23.74 17.22
N ALA A 149 -7.19 23.19 17.52
CA ALA A 149 -8.38 23.38 16.71
C ALA A 149 -8.79 24.86 16.60
N LEU A 150 -8.66 25.63 17.69
CA LEU A 150 -8.94 27.06 17.68
C LEU A 150 -7.94 27.86 16.84
N VAL A 151 -6.66 27.49 16.89
CA VAL A 151 -5.62 28.13 16.05
C VAL A 151 -5.93 27.86 14.58
N LEU A 152 -6.17 26.60 14.22
CA LEU A 152 -6.42 26.18 12.83
C LEU A 152 -7.74 26.73 12.27
N ALA A 153 -8.79 26.85 13.10
CA ALA A 153 -10.06 27.43 12.68
C ALA A 153 -10.01 28.94 12.42
N ASN A 154 -8.97 29.63 12.90
CA ASN A 154 -8.76 31.06 12.67
C ASN A 154 -7.74 31.33 11.54
N GLU A 155 -7.08 30.30 11.02
CA GLU A 155 -6.07 30.40 9.95
C GLU A 155 -6.66 30.12 8.55
N GLY A 156 -7.91 29.67 8.45
CA GLY A 156 -8.65 29.43 7.19
C GLY A 156 -9.87 30.34 7.07
#